data_AF-A0A2D6NB67-F1
#
_entry.id   AF-A0A2D6NB67-F1
#
_cell.length_a   1.000
_cell.length_b   1.000
_cell.length_c   1.000
_cell.angle_alpha   90.00
_cell.angle_beta   90.00
_cell.angle_gamma   90.00
#
_symmetry.space_group_name_H-M   'P 1'
#
loop_
_entity.id
_entity.type
_entity.pdbx_description
1 polymer ?
#
loop_
_entity_poly.entity_id
_entity_poly.type
_entity_poly.pdbx_seq_one_letter_code
_entity_poly.pdbx_strand_id
1 'polypeptide(L)'
;MPKKEDAKELKERIAKKIKQDSHPLLNPKLTFSQKASDSLTKWMGSWTFILIFIILMIAWIWLNGYYLAKALSGIPFDPFPYILLNLVLSTLAAIQAPIILMSQNRESQKDRIRSEYDYAVNRKAEKEIEEIQKQLDRIERHISKKK
;
A
#
# COMPACT_ATOMS: atom_id res chain seq x y z
N MET A 1 -2.40 45.26 23.49
CA MET A 1 -1.62 44.15 22.91
C MET A 1 -2.52 43.23 22.05
N PRO A 2 -2.97 43.64 20.84
CA PRO A 2 -3.97 42.88 20.06
C PRO A 2 -3.41 41.82 19.08
N LYS A 3 -2.11 41.84 18.73
CA LYS A 3 -1.57 41.00 17.63
C LYS A 3 -1.45 39.48 17.89
N LYS A 4 -1.66 38.99 19.13
CA LYS A 4 -1.46 37.56 19.47
C LYS A 4 -2.72 36.70 19.37
N GLU A 5 -3.92 37.30 19.47
CA GLU A 5 -5.20 36.59 19.35
C GLU A 5 -5.54 36.27 17.88
N ASP A 6 -5.39 37.24 16.97
CA ASP A 6 -5.62 37.06 15.53
C ASP A 6 -4.73 35.96 14.93
N ALA A 7 -3.47 35.87 15.40
CA ALA A 7 -2.52 34.86 14.95
C ALA A 7 -2.89 33.44 15.40
N LYS A 8 -3.55 33.30 16.56
CA LYS A 8 -4.03 32.00 17.07
C LYS A 8 -5.25 31.55 16.28
N GLU A 9 -6.21 32.44 16.04
CA GLU A 9 -7.41 32.14 15.27
C GLU A 9 -7.09 31.82 13.80
N LEU A 10 -6.16 32.56 13.18
CA LEU A 10 -5.69 32.27 11.83
C LEU A 10 -5.03 30.89 11.74
N LYS A 11 -4.18 30.54 12.71
CA LYS A 11 -3.56 29.20 12.79
C LYS A 11 -4.60 28.10 12.94
N GLU A 12 -5.64 28.34 13.75
CA GLU A 12 -6.72 27.38 13.95
C GLU A 12 -7.57 27.22 12.69
N ARG A 13 -7.91 28.31 12.00
CA ARG A 13 -8.62 28.29 10.71
C ARG A 13 -7.81 27.60 9.62
N ILE A 14 -6.50 27.87 9.53
CA ILE A 14 -5.59 27.19 8.61
C ILE A 14 -5.52 25.69 8.94
N ALA A 15 -5.35 25.33 10.21
CA ALA A 15 -5.32 23.93 10.64
C ALA A 15 -6.64 23.21 10.32
N LYS A 16 -7.79 23.87 10.53
CA LYS A 16 -9.11 23.33 10.22
C LYS A 16 -9.30 23.13 8.71
N LYS A 17 -8.83 24.09 7.90
CA LYS A 17 -8.90 24.02 6.44
C LYS A 17 -7.96 22.96 5.86
N ILE A 18 -6.73 22.86 6.37
CA ILE A 18 -5.80 21.76 6.03
C ILE A 18 -6.42 20.41 6.40
N LYS A 19 -7.07 20.30 7.56
CA LYS A 19 -7.73 19.06 7.99
C LYS A 19 -8.95 18.71 7.12
N GLN A 20 -9.63 19.71 6.58
CA GLN A 20 -10.79 19.55 5.70
C GLN A 20 -10.38 19.20 4.27
N ASP A 21 -9.25 19.74 3.79
CA ASP A 21 -8.67 19.44 2.48
C ASP A 21 -7.67 18.25 2.52
N SER A 22 -7.55 17.58 3.67
CA SER A 22 -6.65 16.43 3.84
C SER A 22 -7.12 15.25 3.00
N HIS A 23 -6.22 14.71 2.18
CA HIS A 23 -6.48 13.51 1.38
C HIS A 23 -7.01 12.37 2.27
N PRO A 24 -8.07 11.65 1.85
CA PRO A 24 -8.71 10.58 2.63
C PRO A 24 -7.79 9.42 3.04
N LEU A 25 -6.57 9.35 2.49
CA LEU A 25 -5.59 8.30 2.79
C LEU A 25 -4.58 8.69 3.88
N LEU A 26 -4.66 9.89 4.47
CA LEU A 26 -3.68 10.38 5.45
C LEU A 26 -3.83 9.76 6.85
N ASN A 27 -5.00 9.21 7.21
CA ASN A 27 -5.23 8.61 8.53
C ASN A 27 -6.01 7.28 8.47
N PRO A 28 -5.47 6.22 7.84
CA PRO A 28 -6.10 4.91 7.89
C PRO A 28 -5.92 4.30 9.28
N LYS A 29 -7.04 3.99 9.97
CA LYS A 29 -7.01 3.19 11.20
C LYS A 29 -6.73 1.72 10.82
N LEU A 30 -5.44 1.36 10.74
CA LEU A 30 -5.03 -0.02 10.45
C LEU A 30 -5.16 -0.90 11.70
N THR A 31 -5.82 -2.04 11.56
CA THR A 31 -5.85 -3.07 12.61
C THR A 31 -4.48 -3.75 12.75
N PHE A 32 -4.22 -4.38 13.89
CA PHE A 32 -2.96 -5.07 14.16
C PHE A 32 -2.64 -6.13 13.08
N SER A 33 -3.64 -6.94 12.72
CA SER A 33 -3.50 -7.97 11.68
C SER A 33 -3.15 -7.36 10.31
N GLN A 34 -3.74 -6.21 9.96
CA GLN A 34 -3.43 -5.52 8.71
C GLN A 34 -2.00 -4.94 8.70
N LYS A 35 -1.47 -4.51 9.84
CA LYS A 35 -0.06 -4.06 9.95
C LYS A 35 0.90 -5.24 9.82
N ALA A 36 0.56 -6.38 10.42
CA ALA A 36 1.37 -7.60 10.33
C ALA A 36 1.42 -8.13 8.89
N SER A 37 0.27 -8.25 8.21
CA SER A 37 0.20 -8.70 6.81
C SER A 37 1.00 -7.82 5.86
N ASP A 38 1.02 -6.51 6.07
CA ASP A 38 1.82 -5.58 5.26
C ASP A 38 3.31 -5.76 5.42
N SER A 39 3.74 -5.87 6.68
CA SER A 39 5.14 -6.06 6.99
C SER A 39 5.62 -7.39 6.42
N LEU A 40 4.80 -8.44 6.53
CA LEU A 40 5.11 -9.74 5.99
C LEU A 40 5.14 -9.75 4.47
N THR A 41 4.17 -9.12 3.80
CA THR A 41 4.12 -9.02 2.33
C THR A 41 5.32 -8.26 1.78
N LYS A 42 5.70 -7.14 2.42
CA LYS A 42 6.89 -6.38 2.04
C LYS A 42 8.18 -7.20 2.18
N TRP A 43 8.28 -7.99 3.25
CA TRP A 43 9.46 -8.82 3.48
C TRP A 43 9.52 -10.02 2.52
N MET A 44 8.39 -10.68 2.30
CA MET A 44 8.25 -11.84 1.41
C MET A 44 8.40 -11.49 -0.07
N GLY A 45 8.12 -10.24 -0.46
CA GLY A 45 8.33 -9.72 -1.82
C GLY A 45 9.75 -9.23 -2.11
N SER A 46 10.69 -9.33 -1.16
CA SER A 46 12.07 -8.87 -1.36
C SER A 46 12.90 -9.89 -2.15
N TRP A 47 13.74 -9.38 -3.07
CA TRP A 47 14.75 -10.20 -3.77
C TRP A 47 15.70 -10.95 -2.82
N THR A 48 16.03 -10.35 -1.67
CA THR A 48 16.87 -10.98 -0.66
C THR A 48 16.21 -12.20 -0.01
N PHE A 49 14.89 -12.15 0.20
CA PHE A 49 14.14 -13.28 0.77
C PHE A 49 14.14 -14.47 -0.19
N ILE A 50 13.90 -14.21 -1.49
CA ILE A 50 13.91 -15.25 -2.53
C ILE A 50 15.27 -15.97 -2.56
N LEU A 51 16.38 -15.23 -2.52
CA LEU A 51 17.72 -15.82 -2.53
C LEU A 51 18.00 -16.68 -1.28
N ILE A 52 17.65 -16.18 -0.09
CA ILE A 52 17.78 -16.95 1.16
C ILE A 52 16.96 -18.23 1.10
N PHE A 53 15.72 -18.16 0.59
CA PHE A 53 14.83 -19.30 0.47
C PHE A 53 15.39 -20.37 -0.48
N ILE A 54 15.94 -19.97 -1.63
CA ILE A 54 16.59 -20.88 -2.58
C ILE A 54 17.82 -21.54 -1.93
N ILE A 55 18.66 -20.78 -1.24
CA ILE A 55 19.84 -21.31 -0.54
C ILE A 55 19.42 -22.34 0.52
N LEU A 56 18.37 -22.05 1.30
CA LEU A 56 17.85 -22.95 2.30
C LEU A 56 17.32 -24.25 1.68
N MET A 57 16.62 -24.17 0.54
CA MET A 57 16.17 -25.36 -0.20
C MET A 57 17.35 -26.21 -0.69
N ILE A 58 18.36 -25.57 -1.29
CA ILE A 58 19.57 -26.27 -1.74
C ILE A 58 20.27 -26.91 -0.53
N ALA A 59 20.45 -26.19 0.57
CA ALA A 59 21.05 -26.71 1.79
C ALA A 59 20.28 -27.92 2.36
N TRP A 60 18.95 -27.90 2.34
CA TRP A 60 18.12 -29.02 2.78
C TRP A 60 18.29 -30.26 1.91
N ILE A 61 18.31 -30.08 0.59
CA ILE A 61 18.54 -31.16 -0.38
C ILE A 61 19.94 -31.74 -0.19
N TRP A 62 20.96 -30.90 -0.05
CA TRP A 62 22.35 -31.33 0.19
C TRP A 62 22.50 -32.06 1.52
N LEU A 63 21.87 -31.58 2.60
CA LEU A 63 21.89 -32.24 3.90
C LEU A 63 21.27 -33.64 3.80
N ASN A 64 20.07 -33.76 3.23
CA ASN A 64 19.40 -35.05 3.07
C ASN A 64 20.15 -35.98 2.11
N GLY A 65 20.70 -35.46 1.02
CA GLY A 65 21.52 -36.23 0.08
C GLY A 65 22.84 -36.72 0.68
N TYR A 66 23.50 -35.89 1.49
CA TYR A 66 24.71 -36.26 2.22
C TYR A 66 24.42 -37.30 3.31
N TYR A 67 23.32 -37.15 4.06
CA TYR A 67 22.87 -38.17 5.01
C TYR A 67 22.55 -39.49 4.30
N LEU A 68 21.88 -39.45 3.14
CA LEU A 68 21.60 -40.64 2.33
C LEU A 68 22.88 -41.32 1.80
N ALA A 69 23.90 -40.53 1.43
CA ALA A 69 25.15 -41.03 0.84
C ALA A 69 26.19 -41.49 1.88
N LYS A 70 26.22 -40.89 3.08
CA LYS A 70 27.32 -41.09 4.05
C LYS A 70 26.88 -41.68 5.39
N ALA A 71 25.61 -41.57 5.78
CA ALA A 71 25.09 -42.11 7.03
C ALA A 71 24.44 -43.49 6.82
N LEU A 72 25.30 -44.51 6.74
CA LEU A 72 25.20 -45.74 7.53
C LEU A 72 23.77 -46.26 7.86
N SER A 73 23.26 -47.23 7.10
CA SER A 73 22.24 -48.24 7.52
C SER A 73 21.01 -47.78 8.35
N GLY A 74 20.64 -46.49 8.29
CA GLY A 74 19.56 -45.90 9.07
C GLY A 74 18.49 -45.26 8.18
N ILE A 75 17.27 -45.17 8.70
CA ILE A 75 16.12 -44.61 7.99
C ILE A 75 16.43 -43.13 7.67
N PRO A 76 16.45 -42.73 6.38
CA PRO A 76 16.68 -41.34 6.01
C PRO A 76 15.59 -40.43 6.59
N PHE A 77 15.97 -39.22 7.01
CA PHE A 77 15.05 -38.25 7.63
C PHE A 77 13.96 -37.77 6.65
N ASP A 78 14.34 -37.49 5.40
CA ASP A 78 13.41 -37.16 4.30
C ASP A 78 13.93 -37.75 2.96
N PRO A 79 13.66 -39.03 2.68
CA PRO A 79 14.08 -39.67 1.43
C PRO A 79 13.39 -39.05 0.21
N PHE A 80 14.06 -39.12 -0.94
CA PHE A 80 13.45 -38.76 -2.23
C PHE A 80 12.13 -39.54 -2.39
N PRO A 81 10.98 -38.86 -2.61
CA PRO A 81 10.78 -37.55 -3.24
C PRO A 81 10.60 -36.32 -2.29
N TYR A 82 11.16 -36.33 -1.08
CA TYR A 82 11.12 -35.24 -0.08
C TYR A 82 9.70 -34.86 0.38
N ILE A 83 9.00 -35.79 1.03
CA ILE A 83 7.60 -35.61 1.45
C ILE A 83 7.44 -34.52 2.50
N LEU A 84 8.39 -34.40 3.44
CA LEU A 84 8.31 -33.40 4.50
C LEU A 84 8.55 -32.00 3.96
N LEU A 85 9.54 -31.85 3.07
CA LEU A 85 9.79 -30.60 2.37
C LEU A 85 8.55 -30.15 1.58
N ASN A 86 7.95 -31.07 0.82
CA ASN A 86 6.76 -30.77 0.03
C ASN A 86 5.56 -30.37 0.90
N LEU A 87 5.36 -31.05 2.03
CA LEU A 87 4.30 -30.69 2.99
C LEU A 87 4.48 -29.26 3.51
N VAL A 88 5.69 -28.93 3.98
CA VAL A 88 6.01 -27.60 4.52
C VAL A 88 5.84 -26.51 3.45
N LEU A 89 6.35 -26.73 2.23
CA LEU A 89 6.19 -25.80 1.12
C LEU A 89 4.73 -25.58 0.73
N SER A 90 3.93 -26.66 0.72
CA SER A 90 2.50 -26.59 0.41
C SER A 90 1.73 -25.80 1.46
N THR A 91 1.99 -26.02 2.75
CA THR A 91 1.37 -25.23 3.83
C THR A 91 1.81 -23.77 3.80
N LEU A 92 3.09 -23.50 3.54
CA LEU A 92 3.60 -22.14 3.33
C LEU A 92 2.84 -21.45 2.20
N ALA A 93 2.77 -22.05 1.02
CA ALA A 93 2.06 -21.49 -0.13
C ALA A 93 0.57 -21.25 0.16
N ALA A 94 -0.10 -22.18 0.85
CA ALA A 94 -1.51 -22.06 1.23
C ALA A 94 -1.78 -20.86 2.14
N ILE A 95 -0.85 -20.52 3.05
CA ILE A 95 -0.96 -19.34 3.92
C ILE A 95 -0.55 -18.06 3.18
N GLN A 96 0.39 -18.15 2.22
CA GLN A 96 0.85 -17.00 1.44
C GLN A 96 -0.25 -16.42 0.55
N ALA A 97 -1.01 -17.26 -0.16
CA ALA A 97 -2.08 -16.82 -1.05
C ALA A 97 -3.11 -15.85 -0.41
N PRO A 98 -3.74 -16.15 0.75
CA PRO A 98 -4.68 -15.25 1.38
C PRO A 98 -4.01 -13.99 1.95
N ILE A 99 -2.77 -14.05 2.41
CA ILE A 99 -2.03 -12.87 2.89
C ILE A 99 -1.78 -11.90 1.74
N ILE A 100 -1.33 -12.42 0.60
CA ILE A 100 -1.15 -11.64 -0.62
C ILE A 100 -2.50 -11.05 -1.07
N LEU A 101 -3.57 -11.85 -1.07
CA LEU A 101 -4.91 -11.37 -1.44
C LEU A 101 -5.43 -10.29 -0.49
N MET A 102 -5.19 -10.40 0.82
CA MET A 102 -5.53 -9.37 1.80
C MET A 102 -4.75 -8.07 1.57
N SER A 103 -3.47 -8.17 1.23
CA SER A 103 -2.66 -7.00 0.88
C SER A 103 -3.19 -6.34 -0.40
N GLN A 104 -3.45 -7.13 -1.44
CA GLN A 104 -3.99 -6.67 -2.72
C GLN A 104 -5.37 -6.03 -2.58
N ASN A 105 -6.32 -6.67 -1.88
CA ASN A 105 -7.66 -6.15 -1.66
C ASN A 105 -7.65 -4.80 -0.92
N ARG A 106 -6.62 -4.56 -0.12
CA ARG A 106 -6.47 -3.31 0.61
C ARG A 106 -5.76 -2.23 -0.20
N GLU A 107 -4.82 -2.61 -1.05
CA GLU A 107 -4.21 -1.71 -2.03
C GLU A 107 -5.27 -1.23 -3.04
N SER A 108 -6.09 -2.14 -3.56
CA SER A 108 -7.19 -1.79 -4.48
C SER A 108 -8.23 -0.86 -3.84
N GLN A 109 -8.53 -1.03 -2.54
CA GLN A 109 -9.40 -0.10 -1.80
C GLN A 109 -8.77 1.30 -1.69
N LYS A 110 -7.46 1.40 -1.44
CA LYS A 110 -6.77 2.70 -1.41
C LYS A 110 -6.78 3.36 -2.79
N ASP A 111 -6.53 2.60 -3.84
CA ASP A 111 -6.54 3.10 -5.22
C ASP A 111 -7.93 3.58 -5.63
N ARG A 112 -8.98 2.86 -5.23
CA ARG A 112 -10.36 3.30 -5.45
C ARG A 112 -10.67 4.63 -4.75
N ILE A 113 -10.33 4.74 -3.47
CA ILE A 113 -10.55 5.99 -2.70
C ILE A 113 -9.77 7.15 -3.32
N ARG A 114 -8.53 6.91 -3.77
CA ARG A 114 -7.71 7.92 -4.47
C ARG A 114 -8.39 8.36 -5.76
N SER A 115 -8.83 7.42 -6.59
CA SER A 115 -9.51 7.71 -7.86
C SER A 115 -10.82 8.50 -7.65
N GLU A 116 -11.63 8.11 -6.67
CA GLU A 116 -12.86 8.83 -6.31
C GLU A 116 -12.57 10.27 -5.83
N TYR A 117 -11.51 10.46 -5.04
CA TYR A 117 -11.08 11.78 -4.57
C TYR A 117 -10.56 12.65 -5.72
N ASP A 118 -9.68 12.12 -6.57
CA ASP A 118 -9.13 12.83 -7.72
C ASP A 118 -10.23 13.25 -8.69
N TYR A 119 -11.22 12.37 -8.91
CA TYR A 119 -12.41 12.70 -9.69
C TYR A 119 -13.21 13.86 -9.10
N ALA A 120 -13.44 13.86 -7.78
CA ALA A 120 -14.16 14.94 -7.11
C ALA A 120 -13.42 16.29 -7.18
N VAL A 121 -12.09 16.28 -7.01
CA VAL A 121 -11.23 17.47 -7.16
C VAL A 121 -11.28 17.99 -8.59
N ASN A 122 -11.16 17.12 -9.59
CA ASN A 122 -11.23 17.50 -11.00
C ASN A 122 -12.58 18.13 -11.35
N ARG A 123 -13.68 17.56 -10.89
CA ARG A 123 -15.03 18.13 -11.10
C ARG A 123 -15.20 19.50 -10.42
N LYS A 124 -14.57 19.70 -9.26
CA LYS A 124 -14.57 21.01 -8.59
C LYS A 124 -13.77 22.04 -9.38
N ALA A 125 -12.58 21.67 -9.83
CA ALA A 125 -11.72 22.52 -10.66
C ALA A 125 -12.42 22.91 -11.98
N GLU A 126 -13.12 21.98 -12.63
CA GLU A 126 -13.91 22.24 -13.84
C GLU A 126 -14.97 23.32 -13.61
N LYS A 127 -15.72 23.25 -12.50
CA LYS A 127 -16.71 24.28 -12.14
C LYS A 127 -16.08 25.63 -11.85
N GLU A 128 -14.96 25.66 -11.13
CA GLU A 128 -14.23 26.90 -10.84
C GLU A 128 -13.72 27.56 -12.13
N ILE A 129 -13.25 26.77 -13.10
CA ILE A 129 -12.85 27.26 -14.43
C ILE A 129 -14.06 27.82 -15.18
N GLU A 130 -15.20 27.12 -15.20
CA GLU A 130 -16.43 27.61 -15.85
C GLU A 130 -16.89 28.94 -15.24
N GLU A 131 -16.78 29.10 -13.92
CA GLU A 131 -17.13 30.34 -13.24
C GLU A 131 -16.17 31.48 -13.59
N ILE A 132 -14.87 31.22 -13.66
CA ILE A 132 -13.87 32.20 -14.11
C ILE A 132 -14.15 32.63 -15.56
N GLN A 133 -14.47 31.69 -16.46
CA GLN A 133 -14.85 32.01 -17.84
C GLN A 133 -16.06 32.93 -17.89
N LYS A 134 -17.12 32.64 -17.12
CA LYS A 134 -18.30 33.52 -17.02
C LYS A 134 -17.97 34.92 -16.50
N GLN A 135 -17.01 35.04 -15.58
CA GLN A 135 -16.54 36.33 -15.08
C GLN A 135 -15.75 37.09 -16.15
N LEU A 136 -14.88 36.41 -16.90
CA LEU A 136 -14.13 36.99 -18.02
C LEU A 136 -15.09 37.53 -19.10
N ASP A 137 -16.07 36.73 -19.54
CA ASP A 137 -17.09 37.15 -20.52
C ASP A 137 -17.92 38.34 -20.04
N ARG A 138 -18.16 38.43 -18.73
CA ARG A 138 -18.88 39.57 -18.13
C ARG A 138 -18.03 40.83 -18.16
N ILE A 139 -16.73 40.73 -17.88
CA ILE A 139 -15.79 41.85 -17.93
C ILE A 139 -15.63 42.34 -19.38
N GLU A 140 -15.45 41.42 -20.33
CA GLU A 140 -15.31 41.74 -21.76
C GLU A 140 -16.53 42.52 -22.29
N ARG A 141 -17.74 42.07 -21.95
CA ARG A 141 -18.98 42.77 -22.33
C ARG A 141 -19.09 44.19 -21.74
N HIS A 142 -18.60 44.41 -20.52
CA HIS A 142 -18.58 45.75 -19.92
C HIS A 142 -17.57 46.68 -20.61
N ILE A 143 -16.40 46.16 -20.98
CA ILE A 143 -15.38 46.94 -21.70
C ILE A 143 -15.89 47.31 -23.10
N SER A 144 -16.51 46.36 -23.81
CA SER A 144 -17.04 46.57 -25.16
C SER A 144 -18.15 47.65 -25.20
N LYS A 145 -19.01 47.72 -24.17
CA LYS A 145 -20.07 48.76 -24.06
C LYS A 145 -19.55 50.16 -23.74
N LYS A 146 -18.30 50.30 -23.27
CA LYS A 146 -17.72 51.59 -22.84
C LYS A 146 -16.93 52.27 -23.97
N LYS A 147 -16.86 51.64 -25.14
CA LYS A 147 -16.18 52.11 -26.35
C LYS A 147 -17.22 52.53 -27.38
#